data_AF-A0AA38JFP1-F1
#
_entry.id   AF-A0AA38JFP1-F1
#
_cell.length_a   1.000
_cell.length_b   1.000
_cell.length_c   1.000
_cell.angle_alpha   90.00
_cell.angle_beta   90.00
_cell.angle_gamma   90.00
#
_symmetry.space_group_name_H-M   'P 1'
#
loop_
_entity.id
_entity.type
_entity.pdbx_description
1 polymer ?
#
loop_
_entity_poly.entity_id
_entity_poly.type
_entity_poly.pdbx_seq_one_letter_code
_entity_poly.pdbx_strand_id
1 'polypeptide(L)'
;MNEYICLIVSRVMEGRVLSIQSHVAFGYVGGKAAAFPLQCLGYDVDLVNTVNFSNHAGYGRSGGSKMSAEELDSIFEAMEVNELLSPSRLLTGYIPNAQALTAVARLVGKLRKRQPDLIYLLDPVMGDAGRLYVAADVVPVYRSLLPLSTIITPNWFEVETLTDIPLTDLQSLRRALHKLHRDFGVPNIAISSIPLTPWLFESLPSDIKPHADSETEHLLCITSSLSSNKTSPSKVHAQCVPLLPGYFSGVGDLFSSLVLAHYNPHIDSSSVLLPSRTSFSEAVSQALTKTHAVLCKTFEYSEQLPEEERLVTDDEKDVAEPIRKIRRMRGRELKLVQSIDIIRGDCGDAMRRLESWSRFWEQ
;
A
#
# COMPACT_ATOMS: atom_id res chain seq x y z
N MET A 1 12.78 -20.94 -32.53
CA MET A 1 12.04 -19.69 -32.30
C MET A 1 10.68 -20.02 -31.67
N ASN A 2 10.67 -20.67 -30.49
CA ASN A 2 9.44 -20.99 -29.76
C ASN A 2 9.68 -21.50 -28.32
N GLU A 3 10.71 -21.00 -27.64
CA GLU A 3 10.94 -21.25 -26.20
C GLU A 3 11.19 -19.98 -25.38
N TYR A 4 11.23 -18.79 -26.03
CA TYR A 4 11.64 -17.53 -25.41
C TYR A 4 10.49 -16.55 -25.10
N ILE A 5 9.23 -16.94 -25.36
CA ILE A 5 8.05 -16.10 -25.09
C ILE A 5 7.33 -16.50 -23.78
N CYS A 6 7.78 -17.55 -23.08
CA CYS A 6 7.05 -18.11 -21.92
C CYS A 6 7.70 -17.86 -20.54
N LEU A 7 8.64 -16.91 -20.40
CA LEU A 7 9.36 -16.65 -19.13
C LEU A 7 8.84 -15.45 -18.33
N ILE A 8 7.76 -14.80 -18.75
CA ILE A 8 6.99 -13.84 -17.93
C ILE A 8 5.60 -14.43 -17.64
N VAL A 9 5.54 -15.72 -17.35
CA VAL A 9 4.42 -16.28 -16.59
C VAL A 9 4.88 -16.25 -15.15
N SER A 10 4.30 -15.34 -14.37
CA SER A 10 4.44 -15.22 -12.92
C SER A 10 4.56 -16.62 -12.29
N ARG A 11 5.76 -17.02 -11.86
CA ARG A 11 5.90 -18.17 -10.97
C ARG A 11 5.05 -17.82 -9.74
N VAL A 12 3.93 -18.51 -9.58
CA VAL A 12 3.09 -18.40 -8.39
C VAL A 12 4.01 -18.56 -7.18
N MET A 13 4.15 -17.49 -6.40
CA MET A 13 4.95 -17.53 -5.19
C MET A 13 4.11 -18.22 -4.13
N GLU A 14 4.26 -19.54 -4.02
CA GLU A 14 3.64 -20.31 -2.96
C GLU A 14 4.14 -19.79 -1.60
N GLY A 15 3.21 -19.54 -0.68
CA GLY A 15 3.54 -19.00 0.63
C GLY A 15 2.31 -18.69 1.47
N ARG A 16 2.55 -18.43 2.76
CA ARG A 16 1.52 -18.12 3.75
C ARG A 16 1.70 -16.71 4.26
N VAL A 17 0.65 -15.91 4.14
CA VAL A 17 0.61 -14.51 4.59
C VAL A 17 -0.23 -14.43 5.85
N LEU A 18 0.37 -13.99 6.95
CA LEU A 18 -0.40 -13.50 8.09
C LEU A 18 -0.77 -12.05 7.81
N SER A 19 -2.06 -11.74 7.68
CA SER A 19 -2.56 -10.39 7.50
C SER A 19 -3.30 -9.92 8.75
N ILE A 20 -2.87 -8.79 9.33
CA ILE A 20 -3.46 -8.20 10.54
C ILE A 20 -3.99 -6.81 10.19
N GLN A 21 -5.30 -6.73 9.94
CA GLN A 21 -5.95 -5.57 9.34
C GLN A 21 -7.41 -5.43 9.80
N SER A 22 -8.08 -4.33 9.45
CA SER A 22 -9.52 -4.19 9.68
C SER A 22 -10.36 -5.15 8.85
N HIS A 23 -11.52 -5.57 9.37
CA HIS A 23 -12.57 -6.22 8.60
C HIS A 23 -13.84 -5.37 8.52
N VAL A 24 -14.48 -5.39 7.35
CA VAL A 24 -15.80 -4.78 7.10
C VAL A 24 -16.75 -5.77 6.43
N ALA A 25 -18.01 -5.79 6.86
CA ALA A 25 -19.04 -6.63 6.24
C ALA A 25 -19.40 -6.13 4.83
N PHE A 26 -19.66 -4.83 4.68
CA PHE A 26 -19.93 -4.16 3.41
C PHE A 26 -18.71 -3.38 2.94
N GLY A 27 -18.42 -3.47 1.64
CA GLY A 27 -17.30 -2.77 1.01
C GLY A 27 -15.97 -3.53 1.01
N TYR A 28 -14.92 -2.84 0.56
CA TYR A 28 -13.56 -3.38 0.40
C TYR A 28 -12.49 -2.44 0.99
N VAL A 29 -12.14 -2.67 2.26
CA VAL A 29 -10.96 -2.09 2.93
C VAL A 29 -10.28 -3.16 3.80
N GLY A 30 -9.07 -2.86 4.28
CA GLY A 30 -8.27 -3.70 5.15
C GLY A 30 -8.13 -5.14 4.64
N GLY A 31 -8.35 -6.09 5.54
CA GLY A 31 -8.23 -7.52 5.28
C GLY A 31 -9.05 -8.00 4.10
N LYS A 32 -10.23 -7.41 3.88
CA LYS A 32 -11.10 -7.79 2.78
C LYS A 32 -10.61 -7.30 1.42
N ALA A 33 -9.95 -6.14 1.39
CA ALA A 33 -9.30 -5.61 0.18
C ALA A 33 -7.95 -6.31 -0.11
N ALA A 34 -7.26 -6.81 0.92
CA ALA A 34 -5.96 -7.44 0.79
C ALA A 34 -6.00 -8.96 0.54
N ALA A 35 -6.90 -9.68 1.21
CA ALA A 35 -6.90 -11.15 1.17
C ALA A 35 -7.23 -11.69 -0.23
N PHE A 36 -8.24 -11.12 -0.91
CA PHE A 36 -8.66 -11.60 -2.22
C PHE A 36 -7.56 -11.48 -3.29
N PRO A 37 -6.84 -10.34 -3.44
CA PRO A 37 -5.70 -10.24 -4.34
C PRO A 37 -4.60 -11.26 -4.03
N LEU A 38 -4.23 -11.41 -2.76
CA LEU A 38 -3.21 -12.37 -2.32
C LEU A 38 -3.60 -13.81 -2.70
N GLN A 39 -4.84 -14.21 -2.44
CA GLN A 39 -5.38 -15.52 -2.80
C GLN A 39 -5.41 -15.73 -4.32
N CYS A 40 -5.80 -14.71 -5.09
CA CYS A 40 -5.77 -14.76 -6.56
C CYS A 40 -4.36 -14.98 -7.12
N LEU A 41 -3.34 -14.54 -6.38
CA LEU A 41 -1.92 -14.71 -6.71
C LEU A 41 -1.29 -15.96 -6.08
N GLY A 42 -2.10 -16.82 -5.45
CA GLY A 42 -1.70 -18.15 -4.97
C GLY A 42 -1.18 -18.23 -3.53
N TYR A 43 -1.38 -17.18 -2.73
CA TYR A 43 -1.04 -17.20 -1.31
C TYR A 43 -2.17 -17.78 -0.45
N ASP A 44 -1.80 -18.59 0.55
CA ASP A 44 -2.66 -18.83 1.71
C ASP A 44 -2.66 -17.57 2.59
N VAL A 45 -3.84 -17.10 2.98
CA VAL A 45 -3.97 -15.87 3.79
C VAL A 45 -4.65 -16.19 5.11
N ASP A 46 -3.87 -16.12 6.19
CA ASP A 46 -4.37 -16.16 7.56
C ASP A 46 -4.73 -14.75 8.00
N LEU A 47 -6.02 -14.47 8.17
CA LEU A 47 -6.51 -13.13 8.45
C LEU A 47 -6.89 -12.96 9.93
N VAL A 48 -6.25 -12.02 10.62
CA VAL A 48 -6.59 -11.59 11.98
C VAL A 48 -7.21 -10.20 11.92
N ASN A 49 -8.47 -10.11 12.31
CA ASN A 49 -9.27 -8.89 12.19
C ASN A 49 -9.07 -7.98 13.42
N THR A 50 -8.53 -6.78 13.21
CA THR A 50 -8.31 -5.78 14.28
C THR A 50 -9.60 -5.06 14.69
N VAL A 51 -10.55 -4.99 13.76
CA VAL A 51 -11.93 -4.51 13.97
C VAL A 51 -12.87 -5.37 13.13
N ASN A 52 -14.13 -5.45 13.55
CA ASN A 52 -15.20 -6.06 12.77
C ASN A 52 -16.35 -5.06 12.65
N PHE A 53 -16.36 -4.30 11.56
CA PHE A 53 -17.33 -3.23 11.32
C PHE A 53 -18.34 -3.56 10.21
N SER A 54 -19.45 -2.84 10.18
CA SER A 54 -20.46 -2.91 9.13
C SER A 54 -19.91 -2.45 7.78
N ASN A 55 -19.11 -1.37 7.76
CA ASN A 55 -18.56 -0.69 6.59
C ASN A 55 -17.42 0.24 7.01
N HIS A 56 -16.68 0.77 6.03
CA HIS A 56 -15.57 1.69 6.30
C HIS A 56 -16.06 3.11 6.67
N ALA A 57 -15.17 3.91 7.29
CA ALA A 57 -15.49 5.23 7.82
C ALA A 57 -15.87 6.27 6.74
N GLY A 58 -15.54 6.01 5.47
CA GLY A 58 -15.87 6.88 4.34
C GLY A 58 -17.38 7.08 4.15
N TYR A 59 -18.22 6.19 4.65
CA TYR A 59 -19.68 6.36 4.69
C TYR A 59 -20.17 7.42 5.68
N GLY A 60 -19.33 7.86 6.62
CA GLY A 60 -19.68 8.81 7.69
C GLY A 60 -20.49 8.20 8.84
N ARG A 61 -20.97 6.95 8.70
CA ARG A 61 -21.62 6.17 9.75
C ARG A 61 -21.16 4.72 9.64
N SER A 62 -20.83 4.10 10.76
CA SER A 62 -20.41 2.70 10.84
C SER A 62 -20.70 2.17 12.24
N GLY A 63 -20.85 0.85 12.38
CA GLY A 63 -20.97 0.19 13.67
C GLY A 63 -20.19 -1.13 13.72
N GLY A 64 -19.97 -1.66 14.92
CA GLY A 64 -19.32 -2.95 15.14
C GLY A 64 -18.32 -2.90 16.29
N SER A 65 -17.41 -3.86 16.34
CA SER A 65 -16.46 -4.03 17.46
C SER A 65 -15.02 -3.77 17.05
N LYS A 66 -14.22 -3.37 18.04
CA LYS A 66 -12.75 -3.26 17.93
C LYS A 66 -12.15 -4.36 18.81
N MET A 67 -11.13 -5.04 18.32
CA MET A 67 -10.42 -6.03 19.11
C MET A 67 -9.52 -5.32 20.13
N SER A 68 -9.55 -5.80 21.37
CA SER A 68 -8.62 -5.41 22.43
C SER A 68 -7.23 -6.00 22.20
N ALA A 69 -6.23 -5.50 22.93
CA ALA A 69 -4.87 -6.04 22.89
C ALA A 69 -4.85 -7.49 23.41
N GLU A 70 -5.66 -7.78 24.42
CA GLU A 70 -5.76 -9.09 25.07
C GLU A 70 -6.41 -10.13 24.15
N GLU A 71 -7.44 -9.75 23.40
CA GLU A 71 -8.07 -10.61 22.40
C GLU A 71 -7.11 -10.92 21.24
N LEU A 72 -6.33 -9.93 20.78
CA LEU A 72 -5.29 -10.15 19.77
C LEU A 72 -4.21 -11.12 20.28
N ASP A 73 -3.69 -10.88 21.48
CA ASP A 73 -2.71 -11.77 22.12
C ASP A 73 -3.24 -13.20 22.23
N SER A 74 -4.50 -13.36 22.65
CA SER A 74 -5.13 -14.68 22.81
C SER A 74 -5.20 -15.44 21.48
N ILE A 75 -5.51 -14.77 20.37
CA ILE A 75 -5.48 -15.39 19.04
C ILE A 75 -4.05 -15.79 18.67
N PHE A 76 -3.09 -14.88 18.84
CA PHE A 76 -1.70 -15.16 18.49
C PHE A 76 -1.12 -16.32 19.30
N GLU A 77 -1.41 -16.38 20.60
CA GLU A 77 -1.02 -17.47 21.48
C GLU A 77 -1.69 -18.78 21.07
N ALA A 78 -2.99 -18.78 20.75
CA ALA A 78 -3.68 -19.97 20.28
C ALA A 78 -3.11 -20.48 18.95
N MET A 79 -2.78 -19.59 18.01
CA MET A 79 -2.10 -19.97 16.76
C MET A 79 -0.69 -20.52 17.03
N GLU A 80 0.04 -19.94 17.99
CA GLU A 80 1.39 -20.38 18.39
C GLU A 80 1.34 -21.78 19.02
N VAL A 81 0.45 -22.02 19.99
CA VAL A 81 0.26 -23.30 20.68
C VAL A 81 -0.19 -24.41 19.72
N ASN A 82 -1.00 -24.07 18.71
CA ASN A 82 -1.44 -25.02 17.69
C ASN A 82 -0.41 -25.21 16.56
N GLU A 83 0.78 -24.61 16.65
CA GLU A 83 1.85 -24.66 15.64
C GLU A 83 1.45 -24.08 14.26
N LEU A 84 0.39 -23.25 14.22
CA LEU A 84 -0.15 -22.63 13.00
C LEU A 84 0.46 -21.26 12.70
N LEU A 85 1.14 -20.66 13.67
CA LEU A 85 1.75 -19.33 13.52
C LEU A 85 3.11 -19.43 12.83
N SER A 86 3.17 -19.74 11.54
CA SER A 86 4.43 -19.88 10.78
C SER A 86 4.40 -19.20 9.39
N PRO A 87 4.07 -17.90 9.30
CA PRO A 87 3.93 -17.23 8.01
C PRO A 87 5.29 -16.99 7.33
N SER A 88 5.33 -17.11 5.99
CA SER A 88 6.48 -16.65 5.20
C SER A 88 6.47 -15.14 4.97
N ARG A 89 5.28 -14.52 5.10
CA ARG A 89 5.07 -13.08 4.94
C ARG A 89 4.09 -12.52 5.96
N LEU A 90 4.31 -11.28 6.38
CA LEU A 90 3.43 -10.55 7.30
C LEU A 90 2.97 -9.26 6.63
N LEU A 91 1.66 -8.99 6.72
CA LEU A 91 1.04 -7.74 6.30
C LEU A 91 0.32 -7.11 7.50
N THR A 92 0.65 -5.87 7.84
CA THR A 92 -0.14 -5.09 8.80
C THR A 92 -0.66 -3.83 8.14
N GLY A 93 -1.92 -3.48 8.40
CA GLY A 93 -2.55 -2.24 7.93
C GLY A 93 -3.26 -1.52 9.07
N TYR A 94 -4.52 -1.15 8.86
CA TYR A 94 -5.30 -0.43 9.89
C TYR A 94 -5.39 -1.20 11.22
N ILE A 95 -4.93 -0.55 12.29
CA ILE A 95 -5.00 -1.02 13.67
C ILE A 95 -5.62 0.11 14.52
N PRO A 96 -6.66 -0.16 15.33
CA PRO A 96 -7.56 0.88 15.82
C PRO A 96 -7.00 1.81 16.90
N ASN A 97 -5.93 1.42 17.59
CA ASN A 97 -5.34 2.18 18.70
C ASN A 97 -3.94 1.67 19.06
N ALA A 98 -3.24 2.43 19.92
CA ALA A 98 -1.86 2.15 20.32
C ALA A 98 -1.71 0.84 21.12
N GLN A 99 -2.71 0.44 21.92
CA GLN A 99 -2.66 -0.80 22.70
C GLN A 99 -2.68 -2.03 21.80
N ALA A 100 -3.62 -2.07 20.84
CA ALA A 100 -3.70 -3.13 19.84
C ALA A 100 -2.43 -3.16 18.95
N LEU A 101 -1.92 -1.99 18.56
CA LEU A 101 -0.68 -1.90 17.77
C LEU A 101 0.54 -2.39 18.56
N THR A 102 0.56 -2.19 19.88
CA THR A 102 1.61 -2.71 20.77
C THR A 102 1.56 -4.23 20.87
N ALA A 103 0.37 -4.84 20.91
CA ALA A 103 0.23 -6.31 20.84
C ALA A 103 0.80 -6.85 19.52
N VAL A 104 0.45 -6.22 18.39
CA VAL A 104 1.01 -6.56 17.08
C VAL A 104 2.53 -6.38 17.05
N ALA A 105 3.07 -5.31 17.63
CA ALA A 105 4.52 -5.08 17.69
C ALA A 105 5.27 -6.18 18.46
N ARG A 106 4.71 -6.68 19.57
CA ARG A 106 5.28 -7.83 20.29
C ARG A 106 5.29 -9.09 19.42
N LEU A 107 4.21 -9.37 18.71
CA LEU A 107 4.14 -10.49 17.77
C LEU A 107 5.20 -10.35 16.67
N VAL A 108 5.29 -9.19 16.02
CA VAL A 108 6.28 -8.94 14.95
C VAL A 108 7.69 -9.18 15.48
N GLY A 109 8.00 -8.68 16.69
CA GLY A 109 9.28 -8.91 17.34
C GLY A 109 9.58 -10.39 17.59
N LYS A 110 8.60 -11.18 18.03
CA LYS A 110 8.74 -12.64 18.18
C LYS A 110 9.00 -13.31 16.83
N LEU A 111 8.18 -13.00 15.81
CA LEU A 111 8.28 -13.60 14.48
C LEU A 111 9.62 -13.28 13.81
N ARG A 112 10.07 -12.03 13.86
CA ARG A 112 11.37 -11.60 13.31
C ARG A 112 12.56 -12.30 13.98
N LYS A 113 12.50 -12.54 15.29
CA LYS A 113 13.54 -13.28 16.03
C LYS A 113 13.61 -14.75 15.60
N ARG A 114 12.45 -15.39 15.39
CA ARG A 114 12.37 -16.79 14.98
C ARG A 114 12.68 -16.99 13.50
N GLN A 115 12.32 -16.02 12.67
CA GLN A 115 12.50 -16.04 11.22
C GLN A 115 13.09 -14.69 10.74
N PRO A 116 14.42 -14.55 10.75
CA PRO A 116 15.10 -13.33 10.30
C PRO A 116 14.74 -12.93 8.86
N ASP A 117 14.44 -13.90 7.99
CA ASP A 117 14.10 -13.70 6.59
C ASP A 117 12.60 -13.42 6.32
N LEU A 118 11.78 -13.27 7.37
CA LEU A 118 10.35 -12.94 7.25
C LEU A 118 10.16 -11.68 6.40
N ILE A 119 9.36 -11.75 5.33
CA ILE A 119 9.04 -10.52 4.58
C ILE A 119 7.89 -9.83 5.31
N TYR A 120 8.17 -8.70 5.94
CA TYR A 120 7.16 -7.92 6.65
C TYR A 120 6.88 -6.62 5.89
N LEU A 121 5.66 -6.47 5.38
CA LEU A 121 5.15 -5.21 4.85
C LEU A 121 4.28 -4.52 5.91
N LEU A 122 4.71 -3.32 6.29
CA LEU A 122 3.96 -2.43 7.17
C LEU A 122 3.32 -1.32 6.34
N ASP A 123 1.99 -1.30 6.32
CA ASP A 123 1.20 -0.15 5.88
C ASP A 123 0.84 0.67 7.13
N PRO A 124 1.51 1.82 7.36
CA PRO A 124 1.36 2.59 8.59
C PRO A 124 0.10 3.48 8.54
N VAL A 125 -1.06 2.85 8.39
CA VAL A 125 -2.35 3.52 8.19
C VAL A 125 -2.67 4.46 9.36
N MET A 126 -2.41 5.75 9.16
CA MET A 126 -2.64 6.78 10.19
C MET A 126 -3.56 7.89 9.70
N GLY A 127 -3.62 8.15 8.40
CA GLY A 127 -4.34 9.31 7.90
C GLY A 127 -4.17 9.49 6.41
N ASP A 128 -4.96 10.39 5.85
CA ASP A 128 -4.89 10.78 4.44
C ASP A 128 -5.34 12.24 4.31
N ALA A 129 -4.97 12.90 3.21
CA ALA A 129 -5.38 14.28 2.89
C ALA A 129 -5.21 15.27 4.06
N GLY A 130 -4.12 15.15 4.83
CA GLY A 130 -3.80 16.06 5.95
C GLY A 130 -4.55 15.79 7.25
N ARG A 131 -5.28 14.68 7.37
CA ARG A 131 -6.08 14.36 8.57
C ARG A 131 -5.71 12.98 9.12
N LEU A 132 -5.41 12.92 10.42
CA LEU A 132 -5.25 11.66 11.15
C LEU A 132 -6.61 10.98 11.38
N TYR A 133 -6.67 9.68 11.15
CA TYR A 133 -7.81 8.80 11.46
C TYR A 133 -7.69 8.13 12.84
N VAL A 134 -6.49 8.16 13.42
CA VAL A 134 -6.12 7.50 14.66
C VAL A 134 -5.57 8.51 15.66
N ALA A 135 -5.59 8.14 16.94
CA ALA A 135 -5.05 8.97 18.00
C ALA A 135 -3.52 9.12 17.84
N ALA A 136 -2.98 10.28 18.24
CA ALA A 136 -1.56 10.61 18.06
C ALA A 136 -0.60 9.66 18.80
N ASP A 137 -1.08 8.93 19.80
CA ASP A 137 -0.32 7.97 20.59
C ASP A 137 0.08 6.68 19.82
N VAL A 138 -0.47 6.46 18.62
CA VAL A 138 -0.07 5.36 17.73
C VAL A 138 1.27 5.60 17.04
N VAL A 139 1.65 6.86 16.80
CA VAL A 139 2.83 7.23 16.01
C VAL A 139 4.12 6.66 16.61
N PRO A 140 4.37 6.77 17.94
CA PRO A 140 5.54 6.14 18.56
C PRO A 140 5.60 4.63 18.37
N VAL A 141 4.44 3.95 18.39
CA VAL A 141 4.38 2.49 18.22
C VAL A 141 4.66 2.12 16.77
N TYR A 142 4.13 2.86 15.78
CA TYR A 142 4.51 2.69 14.38
C TYR A 142 6.01 2.88 14.16
N ARG A 143 6.62 3.92 14.75
CA ARG A 143 8.07 4.15 14.70
C ARG A 143 8.87 2.96 15.25
N SER A 144 8.37 2.27 16.28
CA SER A 144 9.00 1.08 16.84
C SER A 144 8.93 -0.16 15.91
N LEU A 145 7.96 -0.20 15.00
CA LEU A 145 7.80 -1.28 14.01
C LEU A 145 8.68 -1.09 12.77
N LEU A 146 9.06 0.15 12.43
CA LEU A 146 9.84 0.45 11.23
C LEU A 146 11.15 -0.38 11.14
N PRO A 147 11.97 -0.53 12.20
CA PRO A 147 13.20 -1.33 12.14
C PRO A 147 12.95 -2.83 11.96
N LEU A 148 11.73 -3.30 12.20
CA LEU A 148 11.35 -4.70 12.01
C LEU A 148 10.81 -4.97 10.60
N SER A 149 10.47 -3.92 9.84
CA SER A 149 9.85 -3.99 8.52
C SER A 149 10.84 -4.26 7.40
N THR A 150 10.41 -5.02 6.41
CA THR A 150 11.13 -5.23 5.14
C THR A 150 10.68 -4.22 4.10
N ILE A 151 9.40 -3.84 4.13
CA ILE A 151 8.77 -2.88 3.24
C ILE A 151 7.86 -1.98 4.07
N ILE A 152 7.83 -0.70 3.74
CA ILE A 152 6.73 0.19 4.14
C ILE A 152 6.03 0.79 2.92
N THR A 153 4.74 1.08 3.06
CA THR A 153 3.88 1.62 1.98
C THR A 153 3.11 2.91 2.36
N PRO A 154 3.72 3.87 3.09
CA PRO A 154 3.01 5.07 3.52
C PRO A 154 2.53 5.92 2.34
N ASN A 155 1.47 6.71 2.53
CA ASN A 155 1.21 7.88 1.68
C ASN A 155 2.09 9.08 2.09
N TRP A 156 2.02 10.19 1.35
CA TRP A 156 2.83 11.38 1.65
C TRP A 156 2.65 11.90 3.08
N PHE A 157 1.41 11.93 3.58
CA PHE A 157 1.06 12.49 4.88
C PHE A 157 1.60 11.63 6.03
N GLU A 158 1.58 10.32 5.84
CA GLU A 158 2.15 9.36 6.77
C GLU A 158 3.67 9.44 6.80
N VAL A 159 4.33 9.71 5.66
CA VAL A 159 5.78 10.00 5.63
C VAL A 159 6.10 11.24 6.46
N GLU A 160 5.36 12.35 6.27
CA GLU A 160 5.55 13.57 7.06
C GLU A 160 5.36 13.30 8.55
N THR A 161 4.33 12.53 8.91
CA THR A 161 4.00 12.16 10.30
C THR A 161 5.07 11.25 10.93
N LEU A 162 5.57 10.25 10.21
CA LEU A 162 6.59 9.33 10.73
C LEU A 162 7.95 10.03 10.88
N THR A 163 8.28 10.93 9.97
CA THR A 163 9.60 11.56 9.91
C THR A 163 9.67 12.92 10.62
N ASP A 164 8.54 13.55 10.92
CA ASP A 164 8.43 14.94 11.35
C ASP A 164 9.04 15.92 10.33
N ILE A 165 9.00 15.59 9.03
CA ILE A 165 9.59 16.39 7.94
C ILE A 165 8.50 16.70 6.90
N PRO A 166 8.04 17.96 6.79
CA PRO A 166 7.15 18.38 5.72
C PRO A 166 7.82 18.27 4.34
N LEU A 167 7.09 17.75 3.35
CA LEU A 167 7.58 17.51 1.99
C LEU A 167 7.29 18.73 1.09
N THR A 168 8.10 19.77 1.23
CA THR A 168 7.92 21.06 0.54
C THR A 168 8.88 21.30 -0.63
N ASP A 169 9.89 20.45 -0.77
CA ASP A 169 10.91 20.52 -1.83
C ASP A 169 11.66 19.18 -1.97
N LEU A 170 12.51 19.06 -3.00
CA LEU A 170 13.30 17.85 -3.24
C LEU A 170 14.27 17.53 -2.08
N GLN A 171 14.79 18.54 -1.38
CA GLN A 171 15.69 18.32 -0.24
C GLN A 171 14.97 17.70 0.95
N SER A 172 13.74 18.15 1.24
CA SER A 172 12.89 17.60 2.30
C SER A 172 12.52 16.14 2.03
N LEU A 173 12.19 15.80 0.77
CA LEU A 173 11.95 14.42 0.34
C LEU A 173 13.19 13.54 0.51
N ARG A 174 14.37 14.04 0.12
CA ARG A 174 15.67 13.38 0.38
C ARG A 174 15.92 13.15 1.87
N ARG A 175 15.68 14.15 2.71
CA ARG A 175 15.85 14.04 4.18
C ARG A 175 14.89 13.02 4.78
N ALA A 176 13.62 13.02 4.36
CA ALA A 176 12.62 12.06 4.83
C ALA A 176 13.02 10.61 4.47
N LEU A 177 13.40 10.35 3.22
CA LEU A 177 13.88 9.04 2.79
C LEU A 177 15.17 8.62 3.52
N HIS A 178 16.13 9.55 3.69
CA HIS A 178 17.33 9.27 4.49
C HIS A 178 16.99 8.89 5.94
N LYS A 179 16.07 9.61 6.59
CA LYS A 179 15.63 9.31 7.96
C LYS A 179 14.98 7.93 8.06
N LEU A 180 14.07 7.60 7.15
CA LEU A 180 13.44 6.28 7.09
C LEU A 180 14.45 5.14 6.89
N HIS A 181 15.47 5.34 6.04
CA HIS A 181 16.50 4.34 5.81
C HIS A 181 17.53 4.25 6.94
N ARG A 182 18.05 5.38 7.42
CA ARG A 182 19.21 5.41 8.34
C ARG A 182 18.82 5.35 9.80
N ASP A 183 17.80 6.10 10.20
CA ASP A 183 17.40 6.20 11.60
C ASP A 183 16.43 5.07 11.96
N PHE A 184 15.53 4.73 11.03
CA PHE A 184 14.53 3.69 11.22
C PHE A 184 14.87 2.34 10.58
N GLY A 185 15.95 2.25 9.79
CA GLY A 185 16.45 0.99 9.27
C GLY A 185 15.60 0.31 8.20
N VAL A 186 14.63 1.02 7.61
CA VAL A 186 13.71 0.44 6.63
C VAL A 186 14.43 0.20 5.30
N PRO A 187 14.46 -1.02 4.73
CA PRO A 187 15.23 -1.27 3.51
C PRO A 187 14.51 -0.86 2.23
N ASN A 188 13.18 -1.01 2.18
CA ASN A 188 12.36 -0.68 1.01
C ASN A 188 11.18 0.21 1.41
N ILE A 189 11.05 1.35 0.72
CA ILE A 189 10.01 2.35 1.00
C ILE A 189 9.29 2.64 -0.30
N ALA A 190 7.97 2.41 -0.34
CA ALA A 190 7.11 2.92 -1.40
C ALA A 190 6.24 4.03 -0.82
N ILE A 191 6.46 5.28 -1.25
CA ILE A 191 5.49 6.34 -0.98
C ILE A 191 4.41 6.17 -2.05
N SER A 192 3.24 5.67 -1.63
CA SER A 192 2.19 5.17 -2.51
C SER A 192 1.61 6.28 -3.40
N SER A 193 1.48 7.49 -2.85
CA SER A 193 1.03 8.68 -3.56
C SER A 193 1.64 9.96 -2.98
N ILE A 194 2.00 10.89 -3.87
CA ILE A 194 2.36 12.28 -3.56
C ILE A 194 1.66 13.17 -4.59
N PRO A 195 0.97 14.27 -4.19
CA PRO A 195 0.37 15.19 -5.14
C PRO A 195 1.44 15.88 -5.96
N LEU A 196 1.23 16.01 -7.26
CA LEU A 196 2.21 16.61 -8.17
C LEU A 196 2.20 18.13 -8.08
N THR A 197 2.76 18.65 -6.99
CA THR A 197 2.96 20.09 -6.75
C THR A 197 3.99 20.69 -7.72
N PRO A 198 4.03 22.03 -7.90
CA PRO A 198 4.95 22.67 -8.85
C PRO A 198 6.43 22.31 -8.63
N TRP A 199 6.90 22.32 -7.38
CA TRP A 199 8.30 21.98 -7.07
C TRP A 199 8.64 20.53 -7.45
N LEU A 200 7.69 19.61 -7.27
CA LEU A 200 7.89 18.20 -7.55
C LEU A 200 7.92 17.99 -9.06
N PHE A 201 6.96 18.58 -9.78
CA PHE A 201 6.92 18.56 -11.24
C PHE A 201 8.21 19.10 -11.88
N GLU A 202 8.73 20.21 -11.36
CA GLU A 202 9.99 20.80 -11.84
C GLU A 202 11.19 19.88 -11.61
N SER A 203 11.20 19.16 -10.48
CA SER A 203 12.29 18.26 -10.08
C SER A 203 12.32 16.94 -10.84
N LEU A 204 11.21 16.50 -11.43
CA LEU A 204 11.11 15.21 -12.11
C LEU A 204 11.96 15.15 -13.40
N PRO A 205 12.60 14.02 -13.72
CA PRO A 205 13.18 13.76 -15.05
C PRO A 205 12.10 13.73 -16.14
N SER A 206 12.48 14.05 -17.39
CA SER A 206 11.57 14.03 -18.55
C SER A 206 10.80 12.73 -18.70
N ASP A 207 11.45 11.61 -18.43
CA ASP A 207 10.92 10.27 -18.68
C ASP A 207 9.93 9.82 -17.59
N ILE A 208 9.87 10.55 -16.46
CA ILE A 208 8.93 10.33 -15.35
C ILE A 208 7.78 11.33 -15.40
N LYS A 209 8.00 12.51 -15.99
CA LYS A 209 6.97 13.55 -16.09
C LYS A 209 5.75 13.02 -16.85
N PRO A 210 4.53 13.41 -16.44
CA PRO A 210 3.35 13.14 -17.25
C PRO A 210 3.49 13.83 -18.61
N HIS A 211 2.84 13.26 -19.63
CA HIS A 211 2.84 13.87 -20.97
C HIS A 211 2.19 15.25 -20.93
N ALA A 212 2.82 16.21 -21.63
CA ALA A 212 2.50 17.64 -21.57
C ALA A 212 1.05 17.99 -21.96
N ASP A 213 0.37 17.14 -22.74
CA ASP A 213 -1.01 17.35 -23.21
C ASP A 213 -2.08 16.83 -22.24
N SER A 214 -1.69 16.42 -21.03
CA SER A 214 -2.62 15.84 -20.09
C SER A 214 -3.25 16.92 -19.21
N GLU A 215 -4.51 17.27 -19.49
CA GLU A 215 -5.34 18.10 -18.61
C GLU A 215 -5.66 17.43 -17.26
N THR A 216 -5.39 16.14 -17.11
CA THR A 216 -5.66 15.41 -15.86
C THR A 216 -4.57 15.65 -14.83
N GLU A 217 -4.98 15.92 -13.59
CA GLU A 217 -4.07 15.92 -12.44
C GLU A 217 -3.39 14.57 -12.28
N HIS A 218 -2.21 14.55 -11.67
CA HIS A 218 -1.42 13.33 -11.47
C HIS A 218 -0.95 13.21 -10.02
N LEU A 219 -0.74 11.96 -9.62
CA LEU A 219 -0.02 11.59 -8.41
C LEU A 219 1.33 10.97 -8.79
N LEU A 220 2.32 11.14 -7.95
CA LEU A 220 3.61 10.46 -8.05
C LEU A 220 3.65 9.28 -7.08
N CYS A 221 3.95 8.09 -7.58
CA CYS A 221 4.41 6.97 -6.75
C CYS A 221 5.94 6.93 -6.81
N ILE A 222 6.61 6.81 -5.67
CA ILE A 222 8.08 6.77 -5.58
C ILE A 222 8.52 5.59 -4.72
N THR A 223 9.55 4.87 -5.17
CA THR A 223 10.21 3.81 -4.41
C THR A 223 11.65 4.18 -4.09
N SER A 224 12.12 3.79 -2.91
CA SER A 224 13.51 3.90 -2.50
C SER A 224 13.97 2.59 -1.84
N SER A 225 14.98 1.95 -2.43
CA SER A 225 15.53 0.66 -1.98
C SER A 225 16.99 0.78 -1.62
N LEU A 226 17.37 0.32 -0.43
CA LEU A 226 18.78 0.23 -0.04
C LEU A 226 19.53 -0.75 -0.95
N SER A 227 20.75 -0.37 -1.33
CA SER A 227 21.68 -1.27 -1.99
C SER A 227 22.23 -2.30 -1.00
N SER A 228 22.68 -3.45 -1.50
CA SER A 228 23.44 -4.44 -0.75
C SER A 228 24.71 -3.82 -0.13
N ASN A 229 25.30 -2.83 -0.79
CA ASN A 229 26.33 -1.99 -0.20
C ASN A 229 25.69 -0.83 0.59
N LYS A 230 25.67 -0.96 1.92
CA LYS A 230 25.09 0.04 2.85
C LYS A 230 25.71 1.44 2.76
N THR A 231 26.85 1.59 2.08
CA THR A 231 27.51 2.90 1.88
C THR A 231 27.00 3.65 0.65
N SER A 232 26.39 2.95 -0.31
CA SER A 232 25.80 3.56 -1.50
C SER A 232 24.45 4.21 -1.17
N PRO A 233 24.08 5.30 -1.85
CA PRO A 233 22.73 5.85 -1.75
C PRO A 233 21.68 4.81 -2.21
N SER A 234 20.46 4.95 -1.71
CA SER A 234 19.35 4.09 -2.15
C SER A 234 19.06 4.30 -3.64
N LYS A 235 18.61 3.23 -4.31
CA LYS A 235 18.09 3.32 -5.67
C LYS A 235 16.67 3.86 -5.63
N VAL A 236 16.41 4.91 -6.39
CA VAL A 236 15.12 5.60 -6.41
C VAL A 236 14.48 5.44 -7.79
N HIS A 237 13.19 5.11 -7.80
CA HIS A 237 12.37 5.01 -9.00
C HIS A 237 11.04 5.70 -8.75
N ALA A 238 10.41 6.20 -9.80
CA ALA A 238 9.11 6.83 -9.67
C ALA A 238 8.27 6.67 -10.93
N GLN A 239 6.97 6.83 -10.77
CA GLN A 239 6.01 6.85 -11.87
C GLN A 239 4.86 7.79 -11.56
N CYS A 240 4.52 8.63 -12.53
CA CYS A 240 3.30 9.44 -12.49
C CYS A 240 2.09 8.60 -12.91
N VAL A 241 0.99 8.79 -12.21
CA VAL A 241 -0.28 8.11 -12.47
C VAL A 241 -1.41 9.13 -12.51
N PRO A 242 -2.31 9.08 -13.51
CA PRO A 242 -3.45 9.98 -13.58
C PRO A 242 -4.33 9.87 -12.34
N LEU A 243 -4.66 11.01 -11.75
CA LEU A 243 -5.60 11.11 -10.64
C LEU A 243 -7.02 10.91 -11.17
N LEU A 244 -7.72 9.92 -10.63
CA LEU A 244 -9.13 9.71 -10.95
C LEU A 244 -9.99 10.60 -10.05
N PRO A 245 -10.99 11.30 -10.61
CA PRO A 245 -11.88 12.14 -9.82
C PRO A 245 -12.63 11.33 -8.75
N GLY A 246 -12.63 11.85 -7.52
CA GLY A 246 -13.38 11.28 -6.41
C GLY A 246 -12.51 10.63 -5.35
N TYR A 247 -13.18 10.08 -4.34
CA TYR A 247 -12.54 9.44 -3.18
C TYR A 247 -12.88 7.96 -3.17
N PHE A 248 -11.84 7.11 -3.18
CA PHE A 248 -11.94 5.66 -3.15
C PHE A 248 -11.31 5.16 -1.86
N SER A 249 -11.99 4.26 -1.15
CA SER A 249 -11.46 3.63 0.07
C SER A 249 -10.85 2.28 -0.25
N GLY A 250 -9.85 1.86 0.53
CA GLY A 250 -9.19 0.56 0.37
C GLY A 250 -8.08 0.50 -0.69
N VAL A 251 -7.74 1.64 -1.31
CA VAL A 251 -6.71 1.72 -2.34
C VAL A 251 -5.34 1.34 -1.79
N GLY A 252 -4.98 1.89 -0.63
CA GLY A 252 -3.74 1.54 0.09
C GLY A 252 -3.69 0.06 0.42
N ASP A 253 -4.77 -0.50 0.99
CA ASP A 253 -4.84 -1.92 1.34
C ASP A 253 -4.61 -2.85 0.13
N LEU A 254 -5.27 -2.53 -1.01
CA LEU A 254 -5.08 -3.23 -2.27
C LEU A 254 -3.63 -3.12 -2.76
N PHE A 255 -3.10 -1.89 -2.82
CA PHE A 255 -1.73 -1.63 -3.26
C PHE A 255 -0.71 -2.38 -2.40
N SER A 256 -0.79 -2.26 -1.08
CA SER A 256 0.07 -2.93 -0.11
C SER A 256 0.03 -4.45 -0.26
N SER A 257 -1.16 -5.04 -0.47
CA SER A 257 -1.29 -6.48 -0.72
C SER A 257 -0.61 -6.94 -2.01
N LEU A 258 -0.73 -6.16 -3.09
CA LEU A 258 -0.12 -6.46 -4.38
C LEU A 258 1.40 -6.26 -4.36
N VAL A 259 1.89 -5.22 -3.67
CA VAL A 259 3.34 -5.03 -3.43
C VAL A 259 3.90 -6.24 -2.69
N LEU A 260 3.25 -6.67 -1.61
CA LEU A 260 3.69 -7.84 -0.86
C LEU A 260 3.68 -9.11 -1.72
N ALA A 261 2.65 -9.29 -2.55
CA ALA A 261 2.52 -10.47 -3.42
C ALA A 261 3.62 -10.54 -4.49
N HIS A 262 3.94 -9.39 -5.10
CA HIS A 262 4.91 -9.34 -6.20
C HIS A 262 6.37 -9.20 -5.73
N TYR A 263 6.61 -8.83 -4.48
CA TYR A 263 7.97 -8.65 -3.98
C TYR A 263 8.70 -9.99 -3.80
N ASN A 264 9.75 -10.19 -4.59
CA ASN A 264 10.64 -11.33 -4.48
C ASN A 264 12.11 -10.87 -4.41
N PRO A 265 12.73 -10.88 -3.22
CA PRO A 265 14.11 -10.40 -3.04
C PRO A 265 15.15 -11.26 -3.76
N HIS A 266 14.82 -12.48 -4.18
CA HIS A 266 15.75 -13.39 -4.86
C HIS A 266 15.86 -13.16 -6.37
N ILE A 267 15.01 -12.32 -6.97
CA ILE A 267 15.10 -12.01 -8.41
C ILE A 267 16.34 -11.14 -8.71
N ASP A 268 16.77 -10.31 -7.75
CA ASP A 268 17.93 -9.43 -7.91
C ASP A 268 19.27 -10.19 -8.10
N SER A 269 19.36 -11.48 -7.74
CA SER A 269 20.58 -12.27 -7.87
C SER A 269 20.79 -12.91 -9.26
N SER A 270 19.78 -12.90 -10.13
CA SER A 270 19.80 -13.62 -11.42
C SER A 270 19.61 -12.74 -12.66
N SER A 271 19.11 -11.51 -12.50
CA SER A 271 18.86 -10.58 -13.60
C SER A 271 20.09 -9.71 -13.92
N VAL A 272 21.00 -10.25 -14.75
CA VAL A 272 22.11 -9.49 -15.37
C VAL A 272 21.60 -8.47 -16.42
N LEU A 273 20.32 -8.56 -16.82
CA LEU A 273 19.81 -7.94 -18.04
C LEU A 273 19.32 -6.48 -17.90
N LEU A 274 19.08 -5.97 -16.68
CA LEU A 274 18.58 -4.60 -16.45
C LEU A 274 19.18 -3.95 -15.17
N PRO A 275 20.40 -3.38 -15.24
CA PRO A 275 21.14 -2.89 -14.06
C PRO A 275 20.47 -1.72 -13.31
N SER A 276 19.52 -1.02 -13.95
CA SER A 276 18.81 0.12 -13.38
C SER A 276 17.64 -0.27 -12.47
N ARG A 277 17.16 -1.51 -12.46
CA ARG A 277 15.95 -1.92 -11.73
C ARG A 277 16.26 -2.61 -10.40
N THR A 278 15.27 -2.67 -9.52
CA THR A 278 15.28 -3.50 -8.31
C THR A 278 14.07 -4.42 -8.31
N SER A 279 14.18 -5.56 -7.61
CA SER A 279 13.04 -6.43 -7.32
C SER A 279 11.86 -5.66 -6.71
N PHE A 280 12.15 -4.65 -5.88
CA PHE A 280 11.14 -3.79 -5.27
C PHE A 280 10.46 -2.85 -6.27
N SER A 281 11.21 -2.16 -7.14
CA SER A 281 10.61 -1.27 -8.14
C SER A 281 9.72 -2.04 -9.12
N GLU A 282 10.08 -3.28 -9.45
CA GLU A 282 9.27 -4.16 -10.30
C GLU A 282 7.98 -4.59 -9.59
N ALA A 283 8.06 -5.00 -8.31
CA ALA A 283 6.89 -5.36 -7.52
C ALA A 283 5.91 -4.18 -7.37
N VAL A 284 6.43 -2.98 -7.14
CA VAL A 284 5.63 -1.75 -7.07
C VAL A 284 5.07 -1.36 -8.43
N SER A 285 5.77 -1.60 -9.54
CA SER A 285 5.25 -1.38 -10.90
C SER A 285 4.03 -2.25 -11.18
N GLN A 286 4.11 -3.53 -10.82
CA GLN A 286 2.99 -4.48 -10.93
C GLN A 286 1.81 -4.03 -10.07
N ALA A 287 2.07 -3.71 -8.79
CA ALA A 287 1.04 -3.27 -7.86
C ALA A 287 0.36 -1.96 -8.32
N LEU A 288 1.15 -0.96 -8.73
CA LEU A 288 0.64 0.34 -9.18
C LEU A 288 -0.21 0.20 -10.45
N THR A 289 0.25 -0.60 -11.41
CA THR A 289 -0.49 -0.88 -12.65
C THR A 289 -1.85 -1.50 -12.34
N LYS A 290 -1.87 -2.57 -11.54
CA LYS A 290 -3.08 -3.31 -11.20
C LYS A 290 -4.03 -2.49 -10.35
N THR A 291 -3.52 -1.79 -9.33
CA THR A 291 -4.33 -0.88 -8.50
C THR A 291 -4.99 0.20 -9.37
N HIS A 292 -4.23 0.85 -10.25
CA HIS A 292 -4.78 1.87 -11.14
C HIS A 292 -5.85 1.32 -12.08
N ALA A 293 -5.62 0.14 -12.68
CA ALA A 293 -6.60 -0.49 -13.56
C ALA A 293 -7.90 -0.90 -12.81
N VAL A 294 -7.79 -1.41 -11.58
CA VAL A 294 -8.95 -1.67 -10.71
C VAL A 294 -9.72 -0.38 -10.42
N LEU A 295 -9.00 0.73 -10.17
CA LEU A 295 -9.63 2.03 -9.95
C LEU A 295 -10.31 2.57 -11.21
N CYS A 296 -9.70 2.45 -12.39
CA CYS A 296 -10.33 2.82 -13.66
C CYS A 296 -11.63 2.05 -13.87
N LYS A 297 -11.63 0.73 -13.68
CA LYS A 297 -12.84 -0.11 -13.78
C LYS A 297 -13.91 0.28 -12.74
N THR A 298 -13.47 0.67 -11.54
CA THR A 298 -14.35 1.16 -10.47
C THR A 298 -14.97 2.50 -10.84
N PHE A 299 -14.17 3.43 -11.37
CA PHE A 299 -14.60 4.75 -11.81
C PHE A 299 -15.57 4.66 -12.98
N GLU A 300 -15.24 3.89 -14.03
CA GLU A 300 -16.11 3.62 -15.19
C GLU A 300 -17.47 3.07 -14.77
N TYR A 301 -17.48 2.12 -13.82
CA TYR A 301 -18.72 1.62 -13.25
C TYR A 301 -19.51 2.73 -12.53
N SER A 302 -18.82 3.56 -11.74
CA SER A 302 -19.48 4.62 -10.98
C SER A 302 -20.13 5.67 -11.87
N GLU A 303 -19.57 5.94 -13.05
CA GLU A 303 -20.12 6.85 -14.05
C GLU A 303 -21.40 6.30 -14.72
N GLN A 304 -21.59 4.99 -14.71
CA GLN A 304 -22.79 4.32 -15.26
C GLN A 304 -23.96 4.28 -14.25
N LEU A 305 -23.75 4.72 -13.01
CA LEU A 305 -24.79 4.70 -11.99
C LEU A 305 -25.81 5.85 -12.19
N PRO A 306 -27.02 5.71 -11.61
CA PRO A 306 -28.00 6.80 -11.57
C PRO A 306 -27.39 8.08 -11.01
N GLU A 307 -27.86 9.24 -11.47
CA GLU A 307 -27.32 10.56 -11.11
C GLU A 307 -27.19 10.76 -9.59
N GLU A 308 -28.18 10.30 -8.83
CA GLU A 308 -28.21 10.36 -7.37
C GLU A 308 -27.07 9.60 -6.66
N GLU A 309 -26.40 8.66 -7.34
CA GLU A 309 -25.26 7.89 -6.83
C GLU A 309 -23.91 8.39 -7.35
N ARG A 310 -23.89 9.29 -8.36
CA ARG A 310 -22.66 9.86 -8.93
C ARG A 310 -22.49 11.36 -8.64
N LEU A 311 -23.28 11.90 -7.71
CA LEU A 311 -23.14 13.30 -7.28
C LEU A 311 -21.71 13.58 -6.79
N VAL A 312 -21.21 14.79 -7.03
CA VAL A 312 -19.90 15.21 -6.53
C VAL A 312 -19.89 15.31 -4.99
N THR A 313 -18.70 15.23 -4.40
CA THR A 313 -18.53 15.47 -2.95
C THR A 313 -18.90 16.92 -2.63
N ASP A 314 -19.75 17.11 -1.61
CA ASP A 314 -20.14 18.44 -1.11
C ASP A 314 -20.49 18.22 0.37
N ASP A 315 -19.55 18.61 1.24
CA ASP A 315 -19.57 18.28 2.67
C ASP A 315 -20.77 18.91 3.39
N GLU A 316 -21.16 20.13 3.01
CA GLU A 316 -22.32 20.81 3.59
C GLU A 316 -23.61 20.05 3.29
N LYS A 317 -23.81 19.67 2.02
CA LYS A 317 -24.98 18.87 1.62
C LYS A 317 -24.92 17.45 2.17
N ASP A 318 -23.75 16.86 2.28
CA ASP A 318 -23.59 15.51 2.85
C ASP A 318 -23.90 15.47 4.35
N VAL A 319 -23.69 16.58 5.08
CA VAL A 319 -24.14 16.73 6.47
C VAL A 319 -25.65 16.89 6.53
N ALA A 320 -26.24 17.71 5.66
CA ALA A 320 -27.69 17.94 5.61
C ALA A 320 -28.47 16.68 5.17
N GLU A 321 -27.93 15.93 4.20
CA GLU A 321 -28.54 14.73 3.62
C GLU A 321 -27.56 13.54 3.62
N PRO A 322 -27.38 12.85 4.76
CA PRO A 322 -26.36 11.80 4.90
C PRO A 322 -26.50 10.63 3.91
N ILE A 323 -27.71 10.38 3.41
CA ILE A 323 -27.97 9.33 2.41
C ILE A 323 -27.25 9.63 1.09
N ARG A 324 -27.04 10.90 0.73
CA ARG A 324 -26.31 11.32 -0.47
C ARG A 324 -24.88 10.78 -0.47
N LYS A 325 -24.18 10.95 0.66
CA LYS A 325 -22.83 10.39 0.86
C LYS A 325 -22.84 8.87 0.80
N ILE A 326 -23.81 8.21 1.42
CA ILE A 326 -23.91 6.75 1.43
C ILE A 326 -24.09 6.18 0.02
N ARG A 327 -25.02 6.74 -0.77
CA ARG A 327 -25.27 6.34 -2.16
C ARG A 327 -24.02 6.51 -3.02
N ARG A 328 -23.37 7.66 -2.91
CA ARG A 328 -22.12 7.96 -3.61
C ARG A 328 -20.99 6.99 -3.25
N MET A 329 -20.80 6.72 -1.95
CA MET A 329 -19.73 5.82 -1.51
C MET A 329 -19.96 4.38 -1.97
N ARG A 330 -21.21 3.92 -2.02
CA ARG A 330 -21.56 2.60 -2.58
C ARG A 330 -21.11 2.43 -4.02
N GLY A 331 -21.25 3.47 -4.84
CA GLY A 331 -20.79 3.46 -6.23
C GLY A 331 -19.27 3.44 -6.39
N ARG A 332 -18.53 3.83 -5.35
CA ARG A 332 -17.06 3.96 -5.34
C ARG A 332 -16.34 2.85 -4.60
N GLU A 333 -17.07 1.83 -4.15
CA GLU A 333 -16.46 0.61 -3.63
C GLU A 333 -15.66 -0.10 -4.71
N LEU A 334 -14.43 -0.51 -4.37
CA LEU A 334 -13.52 -1.15 -5.33
C LEU A 334 -14.19 -2.33 -6.01
N LYS A 335 -14.13 -2.38 -7.34
CA LYS A 335 -14.62 -3.50 -8.16
C LYS A 335 -13.66 -4.67 -8.15
N LEU A 336 -13.29 -5.11 -6.94
CA LEU A 336 -12.19 -6.02 -6.70
C LEU A 336 -12.44 -7.41 -7.31
N VAL A 337 -13.60 -8.00 -7.03
CA VAL A 337 -13.98 -9.32 -7.56
C VAL A 337 -14.16 -9.28 -9.08
N GLN A 338 -14.73 -8.19 -9.59
CA GLN A 338 -14.92 -7.99 -11.04
C GLN A 338 -13.60 -7.72 -11.76
N SER A 339 -12.51 -7.48 -11.04
CA SER A 339 -11.17 -7.22 -11.58
C SER A 339 -10.21 -8.38 -11.37
N ILE A 340 -10.72 -9.61 -11.21
CA ILE A 340 -9.89 -10.81 -10.98
C ILE A 340 -8.87 -11.05 -12.11
N ASP A 341 -9.25 -10.75 -13.35
CA ASP A 341 -8.42 -10.78 -14.55
C ASP A 341 -7.24 -9.81 -14.45
N ILE A 342 -7.50 -8.59 -13.97
CA ILE A 342 -6.48 -7.56 -13.72
C ILE A 342 -5.52 -8.01 -12.62
N ILE A 343 -6.07 -8.53 -11.52
CA ILE A 343 -5.27 -8.99 -10.37
C ILE A 343 -4.35 -10.14 -10.79
N ARG A 344 -4.84 -11.11 -11.55
CA ARG A 344 -4.04 -12.24 -12.05
C ARG A 344 -3.03 -11.85 -13.12
N GLY A 345 -3.25 -10.73 -13.80
CA GLY A 345 -2.43 -10.31 -14.95
C GLY A 345 -2.84 -11.02 -16.23
N ASP A 346 -4.10 -11.46 -16.33
CA ASP A 346 -4.67 -12.09 -17.52
C ASP A 346 -5.01 -11.04 -18.59
N CYS A 347 -5.16 -9.77 -18.19
CA CYS A 347 -5.30 -8.64 -19.10
C CYS A 347 -3.93 -8.27 -19.69
N GLY A 348 -3.80 -8.28 -21.02
CA GLY A 348 -2.58 -7.92 -21.75
C GLY A 348 -2.18 -6.45 -21.70
N ASP A 349 -2.56 -5.73 -20.64
CA ASP A 349 -2.24 -4.32 -20.46
C ASP A 349 -0.74 -4.11 -20.26
N ALA A 350 -0.21 -3.07 -20.91
CA ALA A 350 1.19 -2.70 -20.75
C ALA A 350 1.44 -2.25 -19.30
N MET A 351 2.35 -2.93 -18.61
CA MET A 351 2.75 -2.57 -17.25
C MET A 351 3.31 -1.13 -17.20
N ARG A 352 2.75 -0.31 -16.30
CA ARG A 352 3.29 1.00 -15.95
C ARG A 352 4.53 0.81 -15.09
N ARG A 353 5.70 0.96 -15.70
CA ARG A 353 6.98 0.76 -15.02
C ARG A 353 7.36 2.01 -14.23
N LEU A 354 7.92 1.80 -13.03
CA LEU A 354 8.63 2.84 -12.31
C LEU A 354 9.99 3.03 -12.95
N GLU A 355 10.23 4.24 -13.44
CA GLU A 355 11.46 4.62 -14.13
C GLU A 355 12.50 5.11 -13.12
N SER A 356 13.77 4.88 -13.43
CA SER A 356 14.86 5.22 -12.51
C SER A 356 15.07 6.73 -12.43
N TRP A 357 15.06 7.27 -11.20
CA TRP A 357 15.44 8.65 -10.93
C TRP A 357 16.92 8.70 -10.51
N SER A 358 17.81 8.47 -11.47
CA SER A 358 19.26 8.30 -11.22
C SER A 358 19.91 9.50 -10.51
N ARG A 359 19.50 10.72 -10.86
CA ARG A 359 20.00 11.97 -10.26
C ARG A 359 19.29 12.37 -8.97
N PHE A 360 18.46 11.48 -8.39
CA PHE A 360 17.68 11.82 -7.21
C PHE A 360 18.55 12.26 -6.04
N TRP A 361 19.78 11.77 -5.90
CA TRP A 361 20.68 12.14 -4.79
C TRP A 361 21.75 13.18 -5.16
N GLU A 362 21.78 13.67 -6.40
CA GLU A 362 22.74 14.69 -6.86
C GLU A 362 22.33 16.08 -6.35
N GLN A 363 23.29 16.87 -5.85
CA GLN A 363 23.05 18.22 -5.34
C GLN A 363 23.11 19.28 -6.42
#